data_AF-A0A3P5YT20-F1
#
_entry.id   AF-A0A3P5YT20-F1
#
_cell.length_a   1.000
_cell.length_b   1.000
_cell.length_c   1.000
_cell.angle_alpha   90.00
_cell.angle_beta   90.00
_cell.angle_gamma   90.00
#
_symmetry.space_group_name_H-M   'P 1'
#
loop_
_entity.id
_entity.type
_entity.pdbx_description
1 polymer ?
#
loop_
_entity_poly.entity_id
_entity_poly.type
_entity_poly.pdbx_seq_one_letter_code
_entity_poly.pdbx_strand_id
1 'polypeptide(L)'
;MEAQGTDTKHGRCCVCIGKKNIYTKKCEFAAYFPNEVQGDYEAPTKWFEGVAWTDDNIRGGYGMIQKLIKEIKLHETYLSMIRKKISEEKKLVLLLHQYIYNEI
;
A
#
# COMPACT_ATOMS: atom_id res chain seq x y z
N MET A 1 -2.78 -7.64 -12.69
CA MET A 1 -1.96 -7.31 -13.86
C MET A 1 -0.68 -8.10 -13.74
N GLU A 2 -0.54 -9.17 -14.52
CA GLU A 2 0.69 -9.97 -14.57
C GLU A 2 1.69 -9.23 -15.46
N ALA A 3 2.79 -8.76 -14.89
CA ALA A 3 3.86 -8.12 -15.65
C ALA A 3 4.60 -9.19 -16.45
N GLN A 4 4.33 -9.25 -17.75
CA GLN A 4 5.11 -10.06 -18.68
C GLN A 4 6.53 -9.50 -18.72
N GLY A 5 7.50 -10.27 -18.22
CA GLY A 5 8.91 -9.92 -18.25
C GLY A 5 9.39 -9.73 -19.68
N THR A 6 9.42 -8.49 -20.14
CA THR A 6 10.00 -8.12 -21.43
C THR A 6 11.53 -8.16 -21.31
N ASP A 7 12.18 -8.82 -22.27
CA ASP A 7 13.63 -8.83 -22.48
C ASP A 7 14.11 -7.39 -22.77
N THR A 8 14.27 -6.58 -21.72
CA THR A 8 14.79 -5.22 -21.84
C THR A 8 16.31 -5.28 -21.94
N LYS A 9 16.87 -4.55 -22.91
CA LYS A 9 18.30 -4.42 -23.25
C LYS A 9 19.19 -3.86 -22.11
N HIS A 10 18.66 -3.72 -20.90
CA HIS A 10 19.30 -3.08 -19.77
C HIS A 10 19.90 -4.14 -18.84
N GLY A 11 21.08 -3.85 -18.31
CA GLY A 11 21.82 -4.76 -17.43
C GLY A 11 21.06 -5.14 -16.15
N ARG A 12 21.75 -5.83 -15.23
CA ARG A 12 21.19 -6.35 -13.97
C ARG A 12 20.52 -5.25 -13.14
N CYS A 13 19.21 -5.32 -12.85
CA CYS A 13 18.42 -4.29 -12.12
C CYS A 13 19.03 -3.85 -10.77
N CYS A 14 18.69 -2.66 -10.26
CA CYS A 14 19.37 -2.07 -9.10
C CYS A 14 19.21 -2.92 -7.80
N VAL A 15 18.11 -3.66 -7.67
CA VAL A 15 17.88 -4.63 -6.58
C VAL A 15 18.85 -5.83 -6.66
N CYS A 16 19.14 -6.31 -7.87
CA CYS A 16 20.02 -7.46 -8.10
C CYS A 16 21.50 -7.09 -8.06
N ILE A 17 21.87 -5.84 -8.34
CA ILE A 17 23.25 -5.33 -8.14
C ILE A 17 23.64 -5.42 -6.67
N GLY A 18 22.78 -4.95 -5.76
CA GLY A 18 23.05 -4.95 -4.32
C GLY A 18 23.16 -6.35 -3.69
N LYS A 19 22.46 -7.35 -4.24
CA LYS A 19 22.36 -8.69 -3.64
C LYS A 19 23.38 -9.73 -4.14
N LYS A 20 24.33 -9.38 -5.02
CA LYS A 20 25.30 -10.31 -5.64
C LYS A 20 24.70 -11.59 -6.27
N ASN A 21 23.39 -11.65 -6.48
CA ASN A 21 22.72 -12.85 -6.99
C ASN A 21 22.66 -12.89 -8.53
N ILE A 22 22.57 -14.12 -9.03
CA ILE A 22 22.59 -14.50 -10.45
C ILE A 22 21.46 -13.78 -11.19
N TYR A 23 21.82 -12.96 -12.17
CA TYR A 23 20.89 -12.33 -13.08
C TYR A 23 20.20 -13.40 -13.93
N THR A 24 18.87 -13.48 -13.84
CA THR A 24 18.04 -14.18 -14.82
C THR A 24 17.43 -13.13 -15.74
N LYS A 25 17.42 -13.38 -17.06
CA LYS A 25 16.86 -12.46 -18.08
C LYS A 25 15.39 -12.06 -17.82
N LYS A 26 14.70 -12.74 -16.91
CA LYS A 26 13.29 -12.52 -16.52
C LYS A 26 13.17 -12.02 -15.08
N CYS A 27 13.99 -11.06 -14.68
CA CYS A 27 13.86 -10.45 -13.36
C CYS A 27 12.59 -9.58 -13.32
N GLU A 28 11.59 -9.98 -12.53
CA GLU A 28 10.34 -9.24 -12.33
C GLU A 28 10.55 -7.81 -11.80
N PHE A 29 11.66 -7.58 -11.09
CA PHE A 29 12.03 -6.28 -10.57
C PHE A 29 12.61 -5.34 -11.64
N ALA A 30 13.12 -5.85 -12.77
CA ALA A 30 13.79 -5.03 -13.78
C ALA A 30 12.85 -4.00 -14.44
N ALA A 31 11.54 -4.28 -14.50
CA ALA A 31 10.55 -3.37 -15.05
C ALA A 31 10.28 -2.15 -14.14
N TYR A 32 10.52 -2.28 -12.84
CA TYR A 32 10.22 -1.26 -11.84
C TYR A 32 11.48 -0.58 -11.29
N PHE A 33 12.62 -1.27 -11.37
CA PHE A 33 13.88 -0.90 -10.73
C PHE A 33 15.04 -0.90 -11.72
N PRO A 34 15.00 -0.06 -12.77
CA PRO A 34 16.06 0.03 -13.76
C PRO A 34 17.37 0.55 -13.15
N ASN A 35 18.51 0.29 -13.80
CA ASN A 35 19.83 0.61 -13.23
C ASN A 35 20.11 2.11 -13.19
N GLU A 36 19.50 2.82 -14.11
CA GLU A 36 19.64 4.25 -14.32
C GLU A 36 19.14 5.05 -13.11
N VAL A 37 18.29 4.48 -12.25
CA VAL A 37 17.74 5.13 -11.04
C VAL A 37 18.34 4.61 -9.72
N GLN A 38 19.47 3.87 -9.79
CA GLN A 38 20.11 3.27 -8.61
C GLN A 38 20.48 4.30 -7.53
N GLY A 39 21.04 5.45 -7.93
CA GLY A 39 21.46 6.51 -7.01
C GLY A 39 20.30 7.19 -6.26
N ASP A 40 19.13 7.28 -6.90
CA ASP A 40 17.93 7.91 -6.33
C ASP A 40 17.26 7.02 -5.27
N TYR A 41 17.50 5.70 -5.35
CA TYR A 41 16.93 4.72 -4.44
C TYR A 41 17.85 4.40 -3.26
N GLU A 42 19.16 4.32 -3.49
CA GLU A 42 20.13 3.88 -2.48
C GLU A 42 20.19 4.78 -1.23
N ALA A 43 19.98 6.09 -1.35
CA ALA A 43 20.00 6.98 -0.19
C ALA A 43 18.72 6.92 0.65
N PRO A 44 17.50 7.03 0.10
CA PRO A 44 16.29 6.98 0.93
C PRO A 44 16.00 5.57 1.44
N THR A 45 16.09 4.53 0.60
CA THR A 45 15.69 3.18 1.02
C THR A 45 16.63 2.55 2.03
N LYS A 46 17.93 2.84 1.99
CA LYS A 46 18.88 2.35 2.99
C LYS A 46 18.62 2.95 4.38
N TRP A 47 18.13 4.19 4.43
CA TRP A 47 17.74 4.85 5.69
C TRP A 47 16.39 4.32 6.19
N PHE A 48 15.38 4.22 5.32
CA PHE A 48 14.05 3.74 5.71
C PHE A 48 14.01 2.23 6.03
N GLU A 49 14.63 1.37 5.22
CA GLU A 49 14.77 -0.05 5.57
C GLU A 49 15.68 -0.23 6.78
N GLY A 50 16.77 0.54 6.90
CA GLY A 50 17.67 0.47 8.04
C GLY A 50 16.94 0.72 9.37
N VAL A 51 16.09 1.74 9.44
CA VAL A 51 15.23 2.02 10.60
C VAL A 51 14.16 0.93 10.76
N ALA A 52 13.59 0.43 9.67
CA ALA A 52 12.59 -0.63 9.78
C ALA A 52 13.14 -1.94 10.36
N TRP A 53 14.42 -2.27 10.11
CA TRP A 53 15.09 -3.41 10.74
C TRP A 53 15.41 -3.19 12.23
N THR A 54 15.52 -1.94 12.70
CA THR A 54 15.64 -1.69 14.15
C THR A 54 14.33 -1.90 14.88
N ASP A 55 13.20 -1.60 14.23
CA ASP A 55 11.86 -1.74 14.81
C ASP A 55 11.29 -3.16 14.68
N ASP A 56 11.47 -3.81 13.52
CA ASP A 56 11.09 -5.21 13.26
C ASP A 56 12.29 -5.93 12.64
N ASN A 57 13.15 -6.49 13.50
CA ASN A 57 14.39 -7.14 13.07
C ASN A 57 14.19 -8.47 12.30
N ILE A 58 12.94 -8.96 12.18
CA ILE A 58 12.62 -10.19 11.45
C ILE A 58 12.06 -9.87 10.07
N ARG A 59 11.19 -8.86 9.97
CA ARG A 59 10.44 -8.57 8.73
C ARG A 59 10.76 -7.21 8.13
N GLY A 60 11.51 -6.36 8.83
CA GLY A 60 11.90 -5.02 8.39
C GLY A 60 10.70 -4.19 7.90
N GLY A 61 10.91 -3.44 6.81
CA GLY A 61 9.88 -2.57 6.23
C GLY A 61 8.63 -3.31 5.78
N TYR A 62 8.76 -4.58 5.39
CA TYR A 62 7.62 -5.41 5.00
C TYR A 62 6.66 -5.67 6.18
N GLY A 63 7.20 -5.93 7.38
CA GLY A 63 6.40 -6.11 8.59
C GLY A 63 5.60 -4.85 8.95
N MET A 64 6.25 -3.69 8.84
CA MET A 64 5.60 -2.39 9.07
C MET A 64 4.47 -2.12 8.06
N ILE A 65 4.70 -2.38 6.77
CA ILE A 65 3.68 -2.22 5.73
C ILE A 65 2.49 -3.16 5.99
N GLN A 66 2.73 -4.42 6.35
CA GLN A 66 1.67 -5.36 6.68
C GLN A 66 0.81 -4.88 7.87
N LYS A 67 1.43 -4.27 8.87
CA LYS A 67 0.73 -3.72 10.03
C LYS A 67 -0.15 -2.53 9.62
N LEU A 68 0.41 -1.59 8.85
CA LEU A 68 -0.33 -0.44 8.32
C LEU A 68 -1.53 -0.87 7.45
N ILE A 69 -1.35 -1.86 6.59
CA ILE A 69 -2.46 -2.40 5.76
C ILE A 69 -3.60 -2.94 6.64
N LYS A 70 -3.29 -3.61 7.75
CA LYS A 70 -4.33 -4.11 8.69
C LYS A 70 -5.06 -2.97 9.38
N GLU A 71 -4.33 -1.95 9.82
CA GLU A 71 -4.92 -0.76 10.47
C GLU A 71 -5.82 0.03 9.51
N ILE A 72 -5.39 0.22 8.26
CA ILE A 72 -6.20 0.86 7.21
C ILE A 72 -7.52 0.10 7.01
N LYS A 73 -7.47 -1.23 6.85
CA LYS A 73 -8.68 -2.06 6.68
C LYS A 73 -9.63 -1.97 7.87
N LEU A 74 -9.10 -1.90 9.08
CA LEU A 74 -9.89 -1.73 10.29
C LEU A 74 -10.62 -0.37 10.26
N HIS A 75 -9.90 0.71 9.94
CA HIS A 75 -10.49 2.04 9.84
C HIS A 75 -11.53 2.15 8.73
N GLU A 76 -11.31 1.53 7.58
CA GLU A 76 -12.31 1.47 6.50
C GLU A 76 -13.60 0.80 6.95
N THR A 77 -13.49 -0.29 7.70
CA THR A 77 -14.63 -1.02 8.27
C THR A 77 -15.40 -0.14 9.26
N TYR A 78 -14.68 0.54 10.15
CA TYR A 78 -15.27 1.44 11.13
C TYR A 78 -15.99 2.63 10.48
N LEU A 79 -15.37 3.26 9.47
CA LEU A 79 -15.98 4.34 8.70
C LEU A 79 -17.25 3.88 7.97
N SER A 80 -17.26 2.65 7.44
CA SER A 80 -18.45 2.06 6.82
C SER A 80 -19.62 1.95 7.82
N MET A 81 -19.34 1.48 9.05
CA MET A 81 -20.36 1.39 10.11
C MET A 81 -20.93 2.76 10.49
N ILE A 82 -20.06 3.78 10.64
CA ILE A 82 -20.50 5.15 10.93
C ILE A 82 -21.38 5.69 9.81
N ARG A 83 -20.97 5.53 8.55
CA ARG A 83 -21.76 5.98 7.39
C ARG A 83 -23.15 5.34 7.37
N LYS A 84 -23.25 4.06 7.73
CA LYS A 84 -24.53 3.35 7.84
C LYS A 84 -25.42 3.95 8.93
N LYS A 85 -24.89 4.17 10.14
CA LYS A 85 -25.64 4.79 11.24
C LYS A 85 -26.16 6.19 10.87
N ILE A 86 -25.31 7.02 10.28
CA ILE A 86 -25.70 8.36 9.81
C ILE A 86 -26.83 8.26 8.76
N SER A 87 -26.78 7.28 7.86
CA SER A 87 -27.83 7.07 6.86
C SER A 87 -29.16 6.66 7.49
N GLU A 88 -29.13 5.79 8.50
CA GLU A 88 -30.32 5.37 9.25
C GLU A 88 -30.94 6.55 10.02
N GLU A 89 -30.14 7.34 10.73
CA GLU A 89 -30.62 8.54 11.44
C GLU A 89 -31.21 9.57 10.47
N LYS A 90 -30.57 9.82 9.33
CA LYS A 90 -31.10 10.73 8.30
C LYS A 90 -32.48 10.29 7.79
N LYS A 91 -32.69 8.98 7.60
CA LYS A 91 -34.01 8.44 7.21
C LYS A 91 -35.05 8.68 8.29
N LEU A 92 -34.72 8.46 9.56
CA LEU A 92 -35.62 8.71 10.67
C LEU A 92 -36.03 10.18 10.77
N VAL A 93 -35.08 11.10 10.62
CA VAL A 93 -35.35 12.55 10.61
C VAL A 93 -36.31 12.92 9.48
N LEU A 94 -36.11 12.37 8.28
CA LEU A 94 -37.01 12.61 7.14
C LEU A 94 -38.43 12.08 7.39
N LEU A 95 -38.56 10.89 7.99
CA LEU A 95 -39.86 10.31 8.33
C LEU A 95 -40.59 11.14 9.40
N LEU A 96 -39.87 11.59 10.43
CA LEU A 96 -40.42 12.47 11.46
C LEU A 96 -40.90 13.80 10.86
N HIS A 97 -40.11 14.39 9.96
CA HIS A 97 -40.50 15.61 9.27
C HIS A 97 -41.78 15.39 8.44
N GLN A 98 -41.88 14.29 7.71
CA GLN A 98 -43.08 13.96 6.92
C GLN A 98 -44.32 13.72 7.80
N TYR A 99 -44.15 13.07 8.95
CA TYR A 99 -45.22 12.83 9.91
C TYR A 99 -45.80 14.16 10.44
N ILE A 100 -44.93 15.07 10.91
CA ILE A 100 -45.34 16.37 11.44
C ILE A 100 -46.08 17.22 10.39
N TYR A 101 -45.59 17.25 9.14
CA TYR A 101 -46.22 18.04 8.07
C TYR A 101 -47.52 17.46 7.53
N ASN A 102 -47.82 16.18 7.77
CA ASN A 102 -49.08 15.56 7.36
C ASN A 102 -50.16 15.60 8.46
N GLU A 103 -49.79 15.89 9.71
CA GLU A 103 -50.72 16.02 10.85
C GLU A 103 -51.14 17.47 11.15
N ILE A 104 -50.54 18.46 10.49
CA ILE A 104 -50.92 19.88 10.51
C ILE A 104 -51.68 20.21 9.23
#